data_AF-A0A6C0B6P0-F1
#
_entry.id   AF-A0A6C0B6P0-F1
#
_cell.length_a   1.000
_cell.length_b   1.000
_cell.length_c   1.000
_cell.angle_alpha   90.00
_cell.angle_beta   90.00
_cell.angle_gamma   90.00
#
_symmetry.space_group_name_H-M   'P 1'
#
loop_
_entity.id
_entity.type
_entity.pdbx_description
1 polymer ?
#
loop_
_entity_poly.entity_id
_entity_poly.type
_entity_poly.pdbx_seq_one_letter_code
_entity_poly.pdbx_strand_id
1 'polypeptide(L)'
;MANIDLSLGIICAQLKKKRSFASILALNLPVRYTPTNPYLQYPQYKKFDFDMRRKAEILQYKKSSSQSNPTLTKAQQYSKLVNAAGTSNGKFNNTILYQSDASGNVTTIVVKYPDTYSVSQVIAGYDPFDNPRYIDVYNIIPGRRLQPCPDNYPTPTSSSGVPGPIMNLYYDANVPLVYYNTNFQSYGITNPNNKDPWNVVTNNDIFFSDTISNLFMNLIINNAINKYAYSYTIQTPISIYFTATVNSDIPDGLINLPNNAINIDTINVFTYYNGKQITYQTQPIISLNNDETIQFDIALNKRFVSQQSYNDKGLLVDTSYYNNTITGRYFLGNLKISGLYLLTSPSYIYDIKLNFFMNINMNALFYSYFSNMTVGVYCNVSSDYYSTVAKNITLRNNTTYQLQSFAFSGS
;
A
#
# COMPACT_ATOMS: atom_id res chain seq x y z
N MET A 1 -12.22 -33.42 7.71
CA MET A 1 -12.40 -31.96 7.67
C MET A 1 -11.48 -31.33 8.70
N ALA A 2 -10.54 -30.47 8.29
CA ALA A 2 -9.75 -29.71 9.26
C ALA A 2 -10.68 -28.70 9.94
N ASN A 3 -10.87 -28.85 11.25
CA ASN A 3 -11.78 -28.04 12.03
C ASN A 3 -11.13 -26.66 12.25
N ILE A 4 -11.38 -25.72 11.31
CA ILE A 4 -10.94 -24.33 11.44
C ILE A 4 -11.89 -23.66 12.42
N ASP A 5 -11.43 -23.48 13.66
CA ASP A 5 -12.09 -22.64 14.64
C ASP A 5 -12.07 -21.18 14.13
N LEU A 6 -13.24 -20.56 14.04
CA LEU A 6 -13.47 -19.19 13.55
C LEU A 6 -13.71 -18.20 14.70
N SER A 7 -13.27 -18.52 15.92
CA SER A 7 -13.45 -17.64 17.06
C SER A 7 -12.78 -16.27 16.89
N LEU A 8 -13.35 -15.23 17.52
CA LEU A 8 -12.90 -13.85 17.41
C LEU A 8 -11.41 -13.66 17.76
N GLY A 9 -10.89 -14.45 18.72
CA GLY A 9 -9.48 -14.42 19.11
C GLY A 9 -8.55 -14.81 17.95
N ILE A 10 -8.97 -15.77 17.13
CA ILE A 10 -8.23 -16.25 15.96
C ILE A 10 -8.17 -15.16 14.89
N ILE A 11 -9.30 -14.49 14.64
CA ILE A 11 -9.38 -13.37 13.70
C ILE A 11 -8.47 -12.20 14.15
N CYS A 12 -8.50 -11.85 15.43
CA CYS A 12 -7.68 -10.77 15.98
C CYS A 12 -6.17 -11.05 15.90
N ALA A 13 -5.74 -12.29 16.17
CA ALA A 13 -4.35 -12.69 16.04
C ALA A 13 -3.86 -12.66 14.58
N GLN A 14 -4.71 -13.05 13.63
CA GLN A 14 -4.43 -12.91 12.18
C GLN A 14 -4.26 -11.45 11.77
N LEU A 15 -5.13 -10.55 12.24
CA LEU A 15 -5.01 -9.10 11.99
C LEU A 15 -3.73 -8.51 12.58
N LYS A 16 -3.31 -8.95 13.78
CA LYS A 16 -2.06 -8.50 14.41
C LYS A 16 -0.83 -8.91 13.60
N LYS A 17 -0.78 -10.17 13.14
CA LYS A 17 0.28 -10.66 12.23
C LYS A 17 0.28 -9.91 10.90
N LYS A 18 -0.89 -9.66 10.31
CA LYS A 18 -1.01 -8.87 9.07
C LYS A 18 -0.42 -7.46 9.23
N ARG A 19 -0.64 -6.83 10.39
CA ARG A 19 -0.05 -5.51 10.70
C ARG A 19 1.48 -5.58 10.86
N SER A 20 2.04 -6.63 11.46
CA SER A 20 3.50 -6.76 11.58
C SER A 20 4.18 -7.02 10.23
N PHE A 21 3.50 -7.68 9.29
CA PHE A 21 4.00 -7.89 7.93
C PHE A 21 3.60 -6.77 6.96
N ALA A 22 2.93 -5.70 7.42
CA ALA A 22 2.43 -4.64 6.57
C ALA A 22 3.54 -3.88 5.81
N SER A 23 4.76 -3.83 6.35
CA SER A 23 5.93 -3.24 5.69
C SER A 23 6.49 -4.11 4.54
N ILE A 24 6.35 -5.44 4.62
CA ILE A 24 6.73 -6.38 3.55
C ILE A 24 5.58 -6.48 2.53
N LEU A 25 4.33 -6.37 2.99
CA LEU A 25 3.12 -6.25 2.16
C LEU A 25 2.95 -4.82 1.58
N ALA A 26 3.94 -3.94 1.74
CA ALA A 26 3.90 -2.52 1.37
C ALA A 26 4.01 -2.23 -0.15
N LEU A 27 3.67 -3.21 -1.00
CA LEU A 27 3.18 -2.95 -2.36
C LEU A 27 1.81 -2.22 -2.36
N ASN A 28 1.26 -1.94 -1.17
CA ASN A 28 -0.02 -1.28 -0.94
C ASN A 28 0.12 0.05 -0.15
N LEU A 29 1.28 0.72 -0.21
CA LEU A 29 1.34 2.12 0.22
C LEU A 29 0.62 2.97 -0.82
N PRO A 30 -0.37 3.79 -0.44
CA PRO A 30 -1.01 4.69 -1.39
C PRO A 30 0.08 5.58 -2.00
N VAL A 31 0.16 5.57 -3.34
CA VAL A 31 1.04 6.48 -4.08
C VAL A 31 0.75 7.89 -3.58
N ARG A 32 1.75 8.56 -2.99
CA ARG A 32 1.57 9.96 -2.60
C ARG A 32 1.26 10.73 -3.86
N TYR A 33 0.07 11.30 -3.91
CA TYR A 33 -0.28 12.28 -4.93
C TYR A 33 0.76 13.41 -4.85
N THR A 34 1.64 13.45 -5.84
CA THR A 34 2.68 14.47 -6.00
C THR A 34 2.28 15.33 -7.19
N PRO A 35 1.30 16.24 -7.03
CA PRO A 35 0.90 17.08 -8.15
C PRO A 35 2.11 17.90 -8.61
N THR A 36 2.30 17.99 -9.92
CA THR A 36 3.32 18.85 -10.53
C THR A 36 3.14 20.27 -10.00
N ASN A 37 4.25 20.88 -9.57
CA ASN A 37 4.22 22.23 -9.04
C ASN A 37 3.74 23.21 -10.14
N PRO A 38 2.63 23.95 -9.95
CA PRO A 38 2.08 24.84 -10.95
C PRO A 38 3.01 25.99 -11.33
N TYR A 39 3.95 26.35 -10.46
CA TYR A 39 4.99 27.35 -10.77
C TYR A 39 6.01 26.85 -11.79
N LEU A 40 6.16 25.53 -11.95
CA LEU A 40 6.98 24.93 -13.00
C LEU A 40 6.18 24.73 -14.30
N GLN A 41 4.86 24.54 -14.20
CA GLN A 41 3.98 24.30 -15.35
C GLN A 41 3.57 25.60 -16.07
N TYR A 42 3.45 26.71 -15.33
CA TYR A 42 3.07 28.01 -15.88
C TYR A 42 3.99 29.12 -15.34
N PRO A 43 5.25 29.20 -15.83
CA PRO A 43 6.26 30.12 -15.30
C PRO A 43 5.91 31.61 -15.49
N GLN A 44 4.98 31.91 -16.40
CA GLN A 44 4.50 33.28 -16.67
C GLN A 44 3.61 33.87 -15.56
N TYR A 45 3.07 33.02 -14.67
CA TYR A 45 2.15 33.46 -13.62
C TYR A 45 2.80 33.35 -12.24
N LYS A 46 2.63 34.39 -11.43
CA LYS A 46 3.15 34.43 -10.06
C LYS A 46 2.16 33.77 -9.10
N LYS A 47 2.66 33.38 -7.93
CA LYS A 47 1.83 32.93 -6.79
C LYS A 47 0.65 33.85 -6.51
N PHE A 48 0.88 35.15 -6.63
CA PHE A 48 -0.18 36.14 -6.47
C PHE A 48 -1.32 35.94 -7.47
N ASP A 49 -1.02 35.71 -8.75
CA ASP A 49 -2.02 35.60 -9.81
C ASP A 49 -2.90 34.35 -9.63
N PHE A 50 -2.29 33.22 -9.21
CA PHE A 50 -3.03 32.01 -8.83
C PHE A 50 -3.90 32.20 -7.59
N ASP A 51 -3.37 32.87 -6.55
CA ASP A 51 -4.12 33.16 -5.32
C ASP A 51 -5.30 34.09 -5.63
N MET A 52 -5.14 35.04 -6.55
CA MET A 52 -6.19 35.96 -7.00
C MET A 52 -7.27 35.24 -7.82
N ARG A 53 -6.86 34.41 -8.79
CA ARG A 53 -7.76 33.58 -9.58
C ARG A 53 -8.61 32.67 -8.71
N ARG A 54 -7.98 31.96 -7.77
CA ARG A 54 -8.69 31.04 -6.85
C ARG A 54 -9.67 31.76 -5.94
N LYS A 55 -9.29 32.94 -5.41
CA LYS A 55 -10.18 33.75 -4.57
C LYS A 55 -11.40 34.25 -5.36
N ALA A 56 -11.19 34.73 -6.59
CA ALA A 56 -12.28 35.16 -7.46
C ALA A 56 -13.22 33.99 -7.82
N GLU A 57 -12.68 32.82 -8.15
CA GLU A 57 -13.45 31.61 -8.45
C GLU A 57 -14.31 31.14 -7.27
N ILE A 58 -13.73 31.08 -6.05
CA ILE A 58 -14.47 30.71 -4.83
C ILE A 58 -15.67 31.62 -4.61
N LEU A 59 -15.53 32.93 -4.88
CA LEU A 59 -16.61 33.90 -4.69
C LEU A 59 -17.71 33.75 -5.75
N GLN A 60 -17.37 33.36 -6.98
CA GLN A 60 -18.37 33.03 -8.01
C GLN A 60 -19.21 31.80 -7.60
N TYR A 61 -18.57 30.76 -7.05
CA TYR A 61 -19.26 29.50 -6.68
C TYR A 61 -19.77 29.43 -5.23
N LYS A 62 -19.41 30.36 -4.34
CA LYS A 62 -20.01 30.45 -2.99
C LYS A 62 -21.53 30.69 -3.03
N LYS A 63 -22.08 31.06 -4.20
CA LYS A 63 -23.52 31.17 -4.45
C LYS A 63 -24.24 29.81 -4.63
N SER A 64 -23.52 28.68 -4.70
CA SER A 64 -24.10 27.35 -4.97
C SER A 64 -23.77 26.27 -3.93
N SER A 65 -23.47 26.64 -2.67
CA SER A 65 -23.41 25.63 -1.60
C SER A 65 -24.82 25.28 -1.13
N SER A 66 -25.22 24.04 -1.32
CA SER A 66 -26.45 23.40 -0.82
C SER A 66 -26.50 23.22 0.71
N GLN A 67 -25.86 24.12 1.46
CA GLN A 67 -26.03 24.21 2.91
C GLN A 67 -27.26 25.09 3.20
N SER A 68 -28.28 24.45 3.74
CA SER A 68 -29.48 25.05 4.30
C SER A 68 -29.15 26.22 5.25
N ASN A 69 -29.75 27.37 4.95
CA ASN A 69 -29.73 28.67 5.65
C ASN A 69 -28.48 29.56 5.50
N PRO A 70 -28.41 30.40 4.44
CA PRO A 70 -27.61 31.61 4.48
C PRO A 70 -28.38 32.70 5.25
N THR A 71 -27.85 33.13 6.39
CA THR A 71 -28.22 34.41 7.00
C THR A 71 -27.94 35.51 5.97
N LEU A 72 -29.01 36.15 5.48
CA LEU A 72 -28.94 37.17 4.44
C LEU A 72 -27.98 38.29 4.88
N THR A 73 -27.03 38.64 4.02
CA THR A 73 -26.14 39.80 4.27
C THR A 73 -26.96 41.09 4.35
N LYS A 74 -26.46 42.14 5.04
CA LYS A 74 -27.18 43.43 5.17
C LYS A 74 -27.59 44.03 3.81
N ALA A 75 -26.76 43.85 2.78
CA ALA A 75 -27.07 44.26 1.41
C ALA A 75 -28.17 43.40 0.76
N GLN A 76 -28.24 42.11 1.07
CA GLN A 76 -29.34 41.23 0.64
C GLN A 76 -30.62 41.46 1.43
N GLN A 77 -30.53 41.83 2.71
CA GLN A 77 -31.68 42.26 3.50
C GLN A 77 -32.23 43.59 2.97
N TYR A 78 -31.37 44.55 2.65
CA TYR A 78 -31.76 45.83 2.05
C TYR A 78 -32.31 45.64 0.63
N SER A 79 -31.65 44.83 -0.22
CA SER A 79 -32.17 44.43 -1.52
C SER A 79 -33.51 43.72 -1.39
N LYS A 80 -33.68 42.82 -0.42
CA LYS A 80 -34.99 42.22 -0.14
C LYS A 80 -35.99 43.23 0.40
N LEU A 81 -35.63 44.24 1.19
CA LEU A 81 -36.56 45.24 1.70
C LEU A 81 -37.04 46.18 0.59
N VAL A 82 -36.10 46.65 -0.24
CA VAL A 82 -36.36 47.53 -1.38
C VAL A 82 -37.10 46.78 -2.50
N ASN A 83 -36.76 45.51 -2.73
CA ASN A 83 -37.48 44.66 -3.68
C ASN A 83 -38.76 44.06 -3.10
N ALA A 84 -38.91 43.86 -1.78
CA ALA A 84 -40.14 43.43 -1.12
C ALA A 84 -41.20 44.52 -1.10
N ALA A 85 -40.79 45.80 -1.08
CA ALA A 85 -41.70 46.90 -1.41
C ALA A 85 -42.26 46.79 -2.86
N GLY A 86 -41.63 45.98 -3.73
CA GLY A 86 -42.09 45.64 -5.06
C GLY A 86 -42.44 44.16 -5.29
N THR A 87 -42.45 43.30 -4.26
CA THR A 87 -42.79 41.87 -4.35
C THR A 87 -43.76 41.45 -3.25
N SER A 88 -44.98 41.97 -3.33
CA SER A 88 -46.12 41.11 -3.04
C SER A 88 -46.18 40.06 -4.15
N ASN A 89 -46.56 38.82 -3.79
CA ASN A 89 -46.82 37.70 -4.70
C ASN A 89 -48.02 37.97 -5.63
N GLY A 90 -48.02 39.07 -6.38
CA GLY A 90 -48.83 39.22 -7.56
C GLY A 90 -48.07 38.59 -8.71
N LYS A 91 -48.57 37.47 -9.25
CA LYS A 91 -48.25 37.11 -10.63
C LYS A 91 -48.42 38.38 -11.46
N PHE A 92 -47.33 38.95 -12.01
CA PHE A 92 -47.48 40.04 -12.96
C PHE A 92 -48.18 39.43 -14.17
N ASN A 93 -49.50 39.65 -14.22
CA ASN A 93 -50.34 39.06 -15.24
C ASN A 93 -49.95 39.67 -16.58
N ASN A 94 -49.68 38.82 -17.57
CA ASN A 94 -49.56 39.30 -18.95
C ASN A 94 -50.84 40.07 -19.29
N THR A 95 -50.70 41.23 -19.90
CA THR A 95 -51.86 41.99 -20.34
C THR A 95 -52.25 41.45 -21.71
N ILE A 96 -53.46 40.90 -21.79
CA ILE A 96 -54.03 40.39 -23.04
C ILE A 96 -54.88 41.51 -23.64
N LEU A 97 -54.52 41.93 -24.85
CA LEU A 97 -55.21 42.96 -25.61
C LEU A 97 -55.83 42.33 -26.86
N TYR A 98 -56.96 42.87 -27.30
CA TYR A 98 -57.68 42.40 -28.47
C TYR A 98 -57.70 43.52 -29.50
N GLN A 99 -57.22 43.23 -30.71
CA GLN A 99 -57.17 44.19 -31.81
C GLN A 99 -58.02 43.68 -32.99
N SER A 100 -58.99 44.47 -33.42
CA SER A 100 -59.82 44.18 -34.59
C SER A 100 -59.23 44.78 -35.87
N ASP A 101 -59.26 44.03 -36.96
CA ASP A 101 -58.99 44.56 -38.30
C ASP A 101 -60.21 45.32 -38.88
N ALA A 102 -60.01 46.00 -40.02
CA ALA A 102 -61.06 46.73 -40.73
C ALA A 102 -62.24 45.84 -41.20
N SER A 103 -62.05 44.52 -41.23
CA SER A 103 -63.04 43.53 -41.63
C SER A 103 -63.75 42.87 -40.43
N GLY A 104 -63.43 43.27 -39.20
CA GLY A 104 -64.06 42.80 -37.97
C GLY A 104 -63.41 41.57 -37.33
N ASN A 105 -62.29 41.06 -37.85
CA ASN A 105 -61.60 39.91 -37.24
C ASN A 105 -60.74 40.37 -36.07
N VAL A 106 -60.84 39.65 -34.94
CA VAL A 106 -60.12 39.99 -33.70
C VAL A 106 -58.87 39.14 -33.53
N THR A 107 -57.74 39.79 -33.29
CA THR A 107 -56.44 39.18 -33.00
C THR A 107 -56.01 39.46 -31.56
N THR A 108 -55.39 38.48 -30.92
CA THR A 108 -54.97 38.58 -29.52
C THR A 108 -53.49 38.94 -29.42
N ILE A 109 -53.18 40.03 -28.72
CA ILE A 109 -51.81 40.50 -28.46
C ILE A 109 -51.50 40.30 -26.98
N VAL A 110 -50.37 39.64 -26.68
CA VAL A 110 -49.94 39.37 -25.30
C VAL A 110 -48.74 40.26 -24.97
N VAL A 111 -48.95 41.25 -24.11
CA VAL A 111 -47.87 42.11 -23.60
C VAL A 111 -47.27 41.47 -22.36
N LYS A 112 -45.99 41.09 -22.43
CA LYS A 112 -45.26 40.40 -21.36
C LYS A 112 -44.50 41.43 -20.51
N TYR A 113 -44.55 41.30 -19.19
CA TYR A 113 -43.73 42.13 -18.30
C TYR A 113 -42.22 41.95 -18.60
N PRO A 114 -41.39 43.02 -18.61
CA PRO A 114 -41.67 44.42 -18.24
C PRO A 114 -42.11 45.32 -19.40
N ASP A 115 -42.50 44.76 -20.54
CA ASP A 115 -42.93 45.54 -21.69
C ASP A 115 -44.25 46.26 -21.38
N THR A 116 -44.39 47.47 -21.89
CA THR A 116 -45.63 48.26 -21.80
C THR A 116 -46.20 48.46 -23.20
N TYR A 117 -47.35 49.13 -23.33
CA TYR A 117 -47.94 49.41 -24.62
C TYR A 117 -48.47 50.85 -24.68
N SER A 118 -48.52 51.38 -25.89
CA SER A 118 -49.24 52.62 -26.21
C SER A 118 -50.32 52.35 -27.24
N VAL A 119 -51.43 53.08 -27.16
CA VAL A 119 -52.55 52.96 -28.11
C VAL A 119 -52.47 54.10 -29.12
N SER A 120 -52.70 53.80 -30.40
CA SER A 120 -52.81 54.78 -31.47
C SER A 120 -54.00 54.45 -32.35
N GLN A 121 -54.73 55.47 -32.80
CA GLN A 121 -55.90 55.29 -33.66
C GLN A 121 -55.52 55.42 -35.13
N VAL A 122 -55.97 54.47 -35.95
CA VAL A 122 -55.73 54.46 -37.40
C VAL A 122 -57.07 54.34 -38.12
N ILE A 123 -57.23 55.03 -39.24
CA ILE A 123 -58.45 54.99 -40.05
C ILE A 123 -58.52 53.63 -40.74
N ALA A 124 -59.55 52.85 -40.41
CA ALA A 124 -59.82 51.52 -40.98
C ALA A 124 -60.78 51.55 -42.18
N GLY A 125 -61.38 52.70 -42.47
CA GLY A 125 -62.30 52.91 -43.59
C GLY A 125 -63.21 54.11 -43.33
N TYR A 126 -64.13 54.37 -44.24
CA TYR A 126 -65.18 55.38 -44.09
C TYR A 126 -66.54 54.69 -44.03
N ASP A 127 -67.47 55.22 -43.25
CA ASP A 127 -68.85 54.76 -43.28
C ASP A 127 -69.55 55.24 -44.57
N PRO A 128 -70.79 54.78 -44.87
CA PRO A 128 -71.52 55.17 -46.08
C PRO A 128 -71.81 56.68 -46.21
N PHE A 129 -71.46 57.50 -45.22
CA PHE A 129 -71.63 58.95 -45.16
C PHE A 129 -70.28 59.70 -45.11
N ASP A 130 -69.17 59.05 -45.51
CA ASP A 130 -67.81 59.59 -45.52
C ASP A 130 -67.27 60.03 -44.15
N ASN A 131 -67.75 59.44 -43.06
CA ASN A 131 -67.11 59.62 -41.75
C ASN A 131 -66.02 58.56 -41.51
N PRO A 132 -64.80 58.96 -41.11
CA PRO A 132 -63.72 58.01 -40.87
C PRO A 132 -64.02 57.12 -39.66
N ARG A 133 -63.88 55.81 -39.86
CA ARG A 133 -63.91 54.80 -38.81
C ARG A 133 -62.50 54.53 -38.32
N TYR A 134 -62.29 54.67 -37.02
CA TYR A 134 -61.01 54.44 -36.38
C TYR A 134 -60.96 53.07 -35.72
N ILE A 135 -59.79 52.44 -35.77
CA ILE A 135 -59.44 51.27 -34.96
C ILE A 135 -58.26 51.59 -34.05
N ASP A 136 -58.29 51.01 -32.85
CA ASP A 136 -57.19 51.11 -31.91
C ASP A 136 -56.10 50.09 -32.29
N VAL A 137 -54.88 50.59 -32.46
CA VAL A 137 -53.67 49.80 -32.71
C VAL A 137 -52.76 49.88 -31.49
N TYR A 138 -52.39 48.71 -30.96
CA TYR A 138 -51.54 48.61 -29.78
C TYR A 138 -50.08 48.43 -30.19
N ASN A 139 -49.23 49.40 -29.87
CA ASN A 139 -47.79 49.35 -30.09
C ASN A 139 -47.09 48.92 -28.80
N ILE A 140 -46.36 47.80 -28.84
CA ILE A 140 -45.59 47.30 -27.69
C ILE A 140 -44.33 48.16 -27.55
N ILE A 141 -44.15 48.77 -26.38
CA ILE A 141 -42.95 49.50 -26.00
C ILE A 141 -42.08 48.54 -25.17
N PRO A 142 -40.94 48.07 -25.71
CA PRO A 142 -40.09 47.12 -25.00
C PRO A 142 -39.57 47.74 -23.70
N GLY A 143 -39.84 47.09 -22.59
CA GLY A 143 -39.27 47.47 -21.31
C GLY A 143 -37.77 47.20 -21.36
N ARG A 144 -36.93 48.17 -20.99
CA ARG A 144 -35.48 47.92 -20.91
C ARG A 144 -35.23 46.84 -19.87
N ARG A 145 -34.94 45.62 -20.32
CA ARG A 145 -34.26 44.63 -19.48
C ARG A 145 -32.92 45.24 -19.08
N LEU A 146 -32.63 45.31 -17.78
CA LEU A 146 -31.30 45.67 -17.30
C LEU A 146 -30.30 44.72 -17.98
N GLN A 147 -29.44 45.27 -18.82
CA GLN A 147 -28.36 44.53 -19.45
C GLN A 147 -27.43 44.06 -18.32
N PRO A 148 -27.18 42.74 -18.16
CA PRO A 148 -26.22 42.29 -17.17
C PRO A 148 -24.87 42.91 -17.49
N CYS A 149 -24.26 43.57 -16.50
CA CYS A 149 -22.96 44.20 -16.66
C CYS A 149 -21.92 43.10 -17.02
N PRO A 150 -20.92 43.40 -17.86
CA PRO A 150 -19.89 42.42 -18.24
C PRO A 150 -19.17 41.87 -16.99
N ASP A 151 -19.01 40.55 -16.89
CA ASP A 151 -18.68 39.81 -15.65
C ASP A 151 -17.29 40.10 -15.00
N ASN A 152 -16.50 41.05 -15.51
CA ASN A 152 -15.11 41.26 -15.11
C ASN A 152 -14.86 42.60 -14.39
N TYR A 153 -15.67 42.93 -13.38
CA TYR A 153 -15.37 44.08 -12.51
C TYR A 153 -14.48 43.66 -11.33
N PRO A 154 -13.38 44.39 -11.06
CA PRO A 154 -12.58 44.15 -9.87
C PRO A 154 -13.42 44.36 -8.61
N THR A 155 -13.49 43.35 -7.74
CA THR A 155 -14.31 43.38 -6.53
C THR A 155 -13.42 43.51 -5.29
N PRO A 156 -13.59 44.54 -4.44
CA PRO A 156 -12.73 44.71 -3.28
C PRO A 156 -12.93 43.59 -2.25
N THR A 157 -11.86 43.20 -1.54
CA THR A 157 -11.88 42.17 -0.50
C THR A 157 -12.85 42.51 0.64
N SER A 158 -13.01 43.81 0.95
CA SER A 158 -13.98 44.34 1.92
C SER A 158 -15.43 44.04 1.55
N SER A 159 -15.76 44.05 0.25
CA SER A 159 -17.10 43.72 -0.26
C SER A 159 -17.30 42.22 -0.51
N SER A 160 -16.22 41.43 -0.41
CA SER A 160 -16.21 40.00 -0.76
C SER A 160 -16.15 39.06 0.45
N GLY A 161 -16.03 39.60 1.67
CA GLY A 161 -15.90 38.79 2.89
C GLY A 161 -14.62 37.96 2.94
N VAL A 162 -13.57 38.40 2.23
CA VAL A 162 -12.23 37.78 2.23
C VAL A 162 -11.37 38.49 3.29
N PRO A 163 -10.96 37.81 4.37
CA PRO A 163 -10.12 38.41 5.42
C PRO A 163 -8.76 38.85 4.86
N GLY A 164 -8.29 40.03 5.27
CA GLY A 164 -6.99 40.57 4.87
C GLY A 164 -7.04 42.05 4.51
N PRO A 165 -5.91 42.63 4.06
CA PRO A 165 -5.85 44.01 3.61
C PRO A 165 -6.85 44.29 2.48
N ILE A 166 -7.34 45.53 2.43
CA ILE A 166 -8.28 45.97 1.39
C ILE A 166 -7.55 45.99 0.06
N MET A 167 -7.95 45.13 -0.88
CA MET A 167 -7.40 45.04 -2.22
C MET A 167 -8.48 44.59 -3.22
N ASN A 168 -8.29 44.86 -4.50
CA ASN A 168 -9.23 44.48 -5.55
C ASN A 168 -8.95 43.07 -6.06
N LEU A 169 -9.96 42.19 -6.02
CA LEU A 169 -9.95 40.86 -6.61
C LEU A 169 -10.30 40.94 -8.09
N TYR A 170 -9.49 40.33 -8.95
CA TYR A 170 -9.74 40.26 -10.39
C TYR A 170 -9.93 38.81 -10.83
N TYR A 171 -10.92 38.60 -11.70
CA TYR A 171 -11.13 37.32 -12.38
C TYR A 171 -10.40 37.35 -13.72
N ASP A 172 -9.22 36.74 -13.80
CA ASP A 172 -8.48 36.58 -15.06
C ASP A 172 -8.66 35.15 -15.58
N ALA A 173 -9.45 34.98 -16.64
CA ALA A 173 -9.72 33.68 -17.26
C ALA A 173 -8.48 33.02 -17.90
N ASN A 174 -7.42 33.79 -18.16
CA ASN A 174 -6.18 33.28 -18.74
C ASN A 174 -5.26 32.63 -17.70
N VAL A 175 -5.48 32.91 -16.40
CA VAL A 175 -4.77 32.24 -15.31
C VAL A 175 -5.43 30.88 -15.08
N PRO A 176 -4.71 29.76 -15.30
CA PRO A 176 -5.29 28.44 -15.18
C PRO A 176 -5.69 28.17 -13.72
N LEU A 177 -6.88 27.59 -13.56
CA LEU A 177 -7.43 27.26 -12.26
C LEU A 177 -6.78 25.98 -11.72
N VAL A 178 -5.73 26.13 -10.92
CA VAL A 178 -5.01 24.99 -10.34
C VAL A 178 -5.61 24.62 -8.97
N TYR A 179 -5.72 23.33 -8.68
CA TYR A 179 -6.20 22.78 -7.41
C TYR A 179 -7.66 23.11 -7.03
N TYR A 180 -8.49 23.43 -8.02
CA TYR A 180 -9.93 23.70 -7.82
C TYR A 180 -10.76 22.81 -8.76
N ASN A 181 -10.95 21.54 -8.38
CA ASN A 181 -11.85 20.63 -9.09
C ASN A 181 -13.20 20.56 -8.35
N THR A 182 -14.29 20.92 -9.02
CA THR A 182 -15.66 20.87 -8.49
C THR A 182 -16.34 19.50 -8.67
N ASN A 183 -15.72 18.57 -9.41
CA ASN A 183 -16.25 17.23 -9.68
C ASN A 183 -15.19 16.14 -9.54
N PHE A 184 -14.61 15.95 -8.35
CA PHE A 184 -14.02 14.65 -8.05
C PHE A 184 -15.12 13.75 -7.49
N GLN A 185 -15.54 12.74 -8.26
CA GLN A 185 -15.87 11.48 -7.59
C GLN A 185 -14.58 11.10 -6.85
N SER A 186 -14.62 11.05 -5.52
CA SER A 186 -13.48 10.58 -4.74
C SER A 186 -13.33 9.09 -5.02
N TYR A 187 -12.66 8.73 -6.11
CA TYR A 187 -12.17 7.39 -6.24
C TYR A 187 -11.13 7.22 -5.14
N GLY A 188 -11.50 6.43 -4.13
CA GLY A 188 -10.50 5.89 -3.22
C GLY A 188 -9.41 5.28 -4.07
N ILE A 189 -8.15 5.58 -3.76
CA ILE A 189 -7.01 4.92 -4.38
C ILE A 189 -7.25 3.43 -4.18
N THR A 190 -7.64 2.72 -5.23
CA THR A 190 -7.61 1.27 -5.20
C THR A 190 -6.13 0.94 -5.22
N ASN A 191 -5.65 0.38 -4.11
CA ASN A 191 -4.35 -0.26 -4.10
C ASN A 191 -4.28 -1.15 -5.35
N PRO A 192 -3.14 -1.19 -6.07
CA PRO A 192 -2.99 -2.16 -7.14
C PRO A 192 -3.36 -3.52 -6.55
N ASN A 193 -4.45 -4.12 -7.05
CA ASN A 193 -4.89 -5.42 -6.55
C ASN A 193 -3.69 -6.35 -6.70
N ASN A 194 -3.14 -6.80 -5.57
CA ASN A 194 -2.07 -7.78 -5.61
C ASN A 194 -2.58 -8.97 -6.42
N LYS A 195 -2.03 -9.14 -7.63
CA LYS A 195 -2.45 -10.20 -8.55
C LYS A 195 -1.91 -11.56 -8.10
N ASP A 196 -0.91 -11.56 -7.23
CA ASP A 196 -0.31 -12.79 -6.73
C ASP A 196 -1.22 -13.43 -5.68
N PRO A 197 -1.57 -14.71 -5.83
CA PRO A 197 -2.48 -15.41 -4.92
C PRO A 197 -1.88 -15.60 -3.51
N TRP A 198 -0.56 -15.51 -3.36
CA TRP A 198 0.13 -15.62 -2.07
C TRP A 198 1.43 -14.82 -2.05
N ASN A 199 1.91 -14.53 -0.84
CA ASN A 199 3.25 -14.00 -0.57
C ASN A 199 3.96 -14.90 0.44
N VAL A 200 5.28 -14.96 0.35
CA VAL A 200 6.13 -15.68 1.30
C VAL A 200 7.08 -14.71 1.98
N VAL A 201 7.24 -14.89 3.29
CA VAL A 201 8.26 -14.18 4.08
C VAL A 201 9.20 -15.22 4.68
N THR A 202 10.48 -15.13 4.36
CA THR A 202 11.54 -15.98 4.93
C THR A 202 12.83 -15.17 5.04
N ASN A 203 13.74 -15.62 5.89
CA ASN A 203 15.08 -15.04 6.04
C ASN A 203 16.12 -15.96 5.42
N ASN A 204 17.28 -15.43 5.08
CA ASN A 204 18.43 -16.24 4.68
C ASN A 204 19.15 -16.80 5.90
N ASP A 205 19.86 -17.91 5.70
CA ASP A 205 20.80 -18.49 6.67
C ASP A 205 20.17 -18.76 8.05
N ILE A 206 18.97 -19.35 8.04
CA ILE A 206 18.25 -19.71 9.27
C ILE A 206 18.84 -21.00 9.83
N PHE A 207 19.38 -20.96 11.05
CA PHE A 207 19.91 -22.14 11.73
C PHE A 207 18.81 -22.95 12.43
N PHE A 208 18.84 -24.26 12.19
CA PHE A 208 18.03 -25.28 12.84
C PHE A 208 18.95 -26.24 13.58
N SER A 209 18.98 -26.15 14.91
CA SER A 209 19.68 -27.13 15.75
C SER A 209 19.03 -28.50 15.65
N ASP A 210 19.83 -29.55 15.83
CA ASP A 210 19.35 -30.93 15.91
C ASP A 210 18.15 -31.08 16.88
N THR A 211 17.12 -31.78 16.44
CA THR A 211 15.85 -32.08 17.13
C THR A 211 14.93 -30.90 17.47
N ILE A 212 15.37 -29.66 17.25
CA ILE A 212 14.62 -28.45 17.63
C ILE A 212 13.89 -27.87 16.41
N SER A 213 12.55 -27.75 16.54
CA SER A 213 11.75 -27.09 15.51
C SER A 213 11.90 -25.56 15.55
N ASN A 214 12.08 -24.91 14.41
CA ASN A 214 12.12 -23.45 14.31
C ASN A 214 11.26 -22.93 13.14
N LEU A 215 10.92 -21.63 13.13
CA LEU A 215 10.19 -20.99 12.03
C LEU A 215 11.09 -20.88 10.80
N PHE A 216 10.63 -21.42 9.68
CA PHE A 216 11.30 -21.30 8.40
C PHE A 216 10.72 -20.16 7.55
N MET A 217 9.40 -20.13 7.41
CA MET A 217 8.72 -19.12 6.60
C MET A 217 7.28 -18.88 7.04
N ASN A 218 6.76 -17.71 6.67
CA ASN A 218 5.35 -17.40 6.72
C ASN A 218 4.78 -17.40 5.30
N LEU A 219 3.64 -18.09 5.13
CA LEU A 219 2.85 -18.06 3.90
C LEU A 219 1.61 -17.21 4.13
N ILE A 220 1.42 -16.18 3.30
CA ILE A 220 0.33 -15.22 3.39
C ILE A 220 -0.56 -15.39 2.16
N ILE A 221 -1.83 -15.73 2.36
CA ILE A 221 -2.81 -15.90 1.29
C ILE A 221 -3.48 -14.56 0.97
N ASN A 222 -3.41 -14.15 -0.29
CA ASN A 222 -3.92 -12.87 -0.77
C ASN A 222 -5.34 -13.00 -1.33
N ASN A 223 -5.96 -11.85 -1.64
CA ASN A 223 -7.32 -11.80 -2.18
C ASN A 223 -7.44 -12.39 -3.60
N ALA A 224 -6.33 -12.52 -4.34
CA ALA A 224 -6.32 -13.08 -5.70
C ALA A 224 -6.40 -14.62 -5.73
N ILE A 225 -6.43 -15.28 -4.57
CA ILE A 225 -6.60 -16.73 -4.49
C ILE A 225 -7.96 -17.16 -5.06
N ASN A 226 -7.98 -18.21 -5.87
CA ASN A 226 -9.20 -18.60 -6.61
C ASN A 226 -9.69 -20.04 -6.32
N LYS A 227 -8.96 -20.82 -5.51
CA LYS A 227 -9.39 -22.12 -5.00
C LYS A 227 -9.52 -22.07 -3.48
N TYR A 228 -10.32 -22.98 -2.94
CA TYR A 228 -10.47 -23.18 -1.50
C TYR A 228 -9.30 -23.95 -0.87
N ALA A 229 -8.45 -24.58 -1.69
CA ALA A 229 -7.25 -25.28 -1.27
C ALA A 229 -6.22 -25.32 -2.41
N TYR A 230 -4.94 -25.39 -2.03
CA TYR A 230 -3.81 -25.55 -2.94
C TYR A 230 -2.81 -26.56 -2.37
N SER A 231 -2.06 -27.19 -3.28
CA SER A 231 -0.88 -27.98 -2.92
C SER A 231 0.37 -27.15 -3.18
N TYR A 232 1.12 -26.83 -2.13
CA TYR A 232 2.32 -26.00 -2.22
C TYR A 232 3.59 -26.83 -2.30
N THR A 233 4.58 -26.29 -3.00
CA THR A 233 5.95 -26.81 -3.09
C THR A 233 6.93 -25.73 -2.66
N ILE A 234 7.84 -26.12 -1.77
CA ILE A 234 8.94 -25.30 -1.26
C ILE A 234 10.23 -25.94 -1.74
N GLN A 235 11.14 -25.14 -2.28
CA GLN A 235 12.50 -25.55 -2.58
C GLN A 235 13.47 -24.55 -1.97
N THR A 236 14.42 -25.03 -1.17
CA THR A 236 15.35 -24.17 -0.43
C THR A 236 16.76 -24.78 -0.37
N PRO A 237 17.82 -23.98 -0.59
CA PRO A 237 19.19 -24.44 -0.41
C PRO A 237 19.51 -24.66 1.07
N ILE A 238 20.18 -25.77 1.39
CA ILE A 238 20.55 -26.12 2.76
C ILE A 238 22.04 -26.49 2.91
N SER A 239 22.57 -26.29 4.11
CA SER A 239 23.92 -26.74 4.48
C SER A 239 23.91 -27.33 5.88
N ILE A 240 24.65 -28.42 6.10
CA ILE A 240 24.93 -28.89 7.46
C ILE A 240 25.99 -27.99 8.07
N TYR A 241 25.84 -27.72 9.36
CA TYR A 241 26.81 -27.02 10.17
C TYR A 241 27.07 -27.79 11.46
N PHE A 242 28.34 -27.82 11.85
CA PHE A 242 28.73 -28.28 13.17
C PHE A 242 29.90 -27.47 13.72
N THR A 243 29.95 -27.37 15.04
CA THR A 243 31.08 -26.81 15.78
C THR A 243 31.27 -27.56 17.08
N ALA A 244 32.49 -27.66 17.57
CA ALA A 244 32.79 -28.16 18.89
C ALA A 244 34.05 -27.48 19.45
N THR A 245 34.16 -27.46 20.78
CA THR A 245 35.27 -26.83 21.48
C THR A 245 36.17 -27.90 22.09
N VAL A 246 37.48 -27.75 21.93
CA VAL A 246 38.50 -28.64 22.50
C VAL A 246 38.49 -28.49 24.02
N ASN A 247 38.46 -29.61 24.75
CA ASN A 247 38.49 -29.57 26.22
C ASN A 247 39.83 -29.01 26.73
N SER A 248 39.77 -28.29 27.86
CA SER A 248 40.96 -27.75 28.52
C SER A 248 41.94 -28.87 28.92
N ASP A 249 41.44 -30.00 29.38
CA ASP A 249 42.26 -30.98 30.13
C ASP A 249 43.03 -31.97 29.24
N ILE A 250 42.97 -31.80 27.92
CA ILE A 250 43.67 -32.66 26.96
C ILE A 250 45.14 -32.22 26.85
N PRO A 251 46.10 -33.15 26.76
CA PRO A 251 47.50 -32.80 26.52
C PRO A 251 47.71 -31.96 25.25
N ASP A 252 48.78 -31.16 25.26
CA ASP A 252 49.26 -30.49 24.06
C ASP A 252 49.67 -31.49 22.98
N GLY A 253 49.46 -31.09 21.73
CA GLY A 253 49.93 -31.84 20.58
C GLY A 253 48.95 -31.86 19.41
N LEU A 254 49.33 -32.64 18.40
CA LEU A 254 48.50 -32.90 17.23
C LEU A 254 47.35 -33.84 17.62
N ILE A 255 46.12 -33.35 17.50
CA ILE A 255 44.92 -34.18 17.57
C ILE A 255 44.53 -34.51 16.13
N ASN A 256 44.58 -35.80 15.81
CA ASN A 256 44.09 -36.34 14.54
C ASN A 256 43.01 -37.39 14.82
N LEU A 257 41.75 -37.05 14.52
CA LEU A 257 40.62 -37.97 14.66
C LEU A 257 39.99 -38.21 13.29
N PRO A 258 40.27 -39.36 12.65
CA PRO A 258 39.67 -39.67 11.37
C PRO A 258 38.29 -40.30 11.50
N ASN A 259 37.56 -40.35 10.38
CA ASN A 259 36.32 -41.11 10.19
C ASN A 259 35.12 -40.56 11.00
N ASN A 260 34.98 -39.23 11.07
CA ASN A 260 33.76 -38.62 11.61
C ASN A 260 32.76 -38.42 10.47
N ALA A 261 31.49 -38.59 10.78
CA ALA A 261 30.41 -38.51 9.83
C ALA A 261 29.16 -37.84 10.41
N ILE A 262 28.52 -36.99 9.63
CA ILE A 262 27.24 -36.36 9.98
C ILE A 262 26.32 -36.43 8.75
N ASN A 263 25.09 -36.88 8.94
CA ASN A 263 24.02 -36.82 7.94
C ASN A 263 22.70 -36.34 8.57
N ILE A 264 21.76 -35.95 7.71
CA ILE A 264 20.38 -35.72 8.12
C ILE A 264 19.69 -37.08 8.07
N ASP A 265 19.12 -37.51 9.19
CA ASP A 265 18.35 -38.76 9.26
C ASP A 265 16.90 -38.54 8.85
N THR A 266 16.25 -37.54 9.45
CA THR A 266 14.84 -37.23 9.18
C THR A 266 14.61 -35.72 9.15
N ILE A 267 13.75 -35.26 8.25
CA ILE A 267 13.26 -33.88 8.20
C ILE A 267 11.76 -33.90 8.44
N ASN A 268 11.27 -33.05 9.34
CA ASN A 268 9.86 -32.86 9.59
C ASN A 268 9.42 -31.44 9.25
N VAL A 269 8.23 -31.31 8.67
CA VAL A 269 7.59 -30.03 8.37
C VAL A 269 6.28 -29.89 9.13
N PHE A 270 6.16 -28.81 9.89
CA PHE A 270 4.97 -28.50 10.68
C PHE A 270 4.39 -27.18 10.23
N THR A 271 3.11 -27.20 9.86
CA THR A 271 2.38 -25.98 9.52
C THR A 271 1.46 -25.61 10.66
N TYR A 272 1.43 -24.34 11.02
CA TYR A 272 0.55 -23.79 12.05
C TYR A 272 -0.36 -22.75 11.43
N TYR A 273 -1.63 -22.81 11.78
CA TYR A 273 -2.60 -21.75 11.52
C TYR A 273 -3.04 -21.20 12.88
N ASN A 274 -2.80 -19.90 13.07
CA ASN A 274 -3.12 -19.21 14.32
C ASN A 274 -2.58 -19.90 15.59
N GLY A 275 -1.31 -20.33 15.55
CA GLY A 275 -0.65 -20.99 16.68
C GLY A 275 -1.08 -22.45 16.92
N LYS A 276 -2.07 -22.96 16.19
CA LYS A 276 -2.47 -24.36 16.23
C LYS A 276 -1.86 -25.12 15.05
N GLN A 277 -1.21 -26.24 15.33
CA GLN A 277 -0.68 -27.11 14.29
C GLN A 277 -1.83 -27.70 13.49
N ILE A 278 -1.71 -27.66 12.16
CA ILE A 278 -2.66 -28.31 11.27
C ILE A 278 -2.25 -29.77 11.03
N THR A 279 -3.23 -30.63 10.87
CA THR A 279 -3.01 -32.01 10.41
C THR A 279 -3.18 -32.04 8.90
N TYR A 280 -2.16 -32.49 8.18
CA TYR A 280 -2.26 -32.64 6.73
C TYR A 280 -3.22 -33.78 6.37
N GLN A 281 -4.01 -33.57 5.31
CA GLN A 281 -4.85 -34.64 4.75
C GLN A 281 -4.01 -35.67 3.99
N THR A 282 -2.92 -35.21 3.40
CA THR A 282 -1.90 -36.02 2.73
C THR A 282 -0.56 -35.56 3.24
N GLN A 283 0.29 -36.49 3.67
CA GLN A 283 1.61 -36.13 4.18
C GLN A 283 2.45 -35.51 3.07
N PRO A 284 3.13 -34.39 3.33
CA PRO A 284 4.02 -33.78 2.36
C PRO A 284 5.20 -34.72 2.08
N ILE A 285 5.64 -34.73 0.83
CA ILE A 285 6.81 -35.47 0.40
C ILE A 285 8.03 -34.57 0.60
N ILE A 286 8.98 -35.04 1.38
CA ILE A 286 10.24 -34.36 1.59
C ILE A 286 11.33 -35.12 0.85
N SER A 287 12.09 -34.40 0.04
CA SER A 287 13.18 -34.95 -0.75
C SER A 287 14.37 -34.02 -0.69
N LEU A 288 15.55 -34.63 -0.55
CA LEU A 288 16.83 -33.96 -0.68
C LEU A 288 17.43 -34.35 -2.02
N ASN A 289 17.97 -33.37 -2.74
CA ASN A 289 18.69 -33.68 -3.98
C ASN A 289 19.92 -34.56 -3.70
N ASN A 290 20.54 -34.39 -2.53
CA ASN A 290 21.65 -35.23 -2.08
C ASN A 290 21.44 -35.60 -0.62
N ASP A 291 21.44 -36.90 -0.34
CA ASP A 291 21.41 -37.46 1.01
C ASP A 291 22.81 -37.94 1.43
N GLU A 292 23.84 -37.22 0.96
CA GLU A 292 25.23 -37.60 1.20
C GLU A 292 25.55 -37.42 2.69
N THR A 293 26.12 -38.49 3.26
CA THR A 293 26.73 -38.40 4.59
C THR A 293 28.03 -37.62 4.48
N ILE A 294 28.13 -36.50 5.20
CA ILE A 294 29.36 -35.71 5.24
C ILE A 294 30.40 -36.48 6.04
N GLN A 295 31.54 -36.76 5.43
CA GLN A 295 32.67 -37.35 6.12
C GLN A 295 33.80 -36.34 6.28
N PHE A 296 34.43 -36.35 7.46
CA PHE A 296 35.51 -35.43 7.75
C PHE A 296 36.49 -35.97 8.78
N ASP A 297 37.71 -35.47 8.66
CA ASP A 297 38.80 -35.71 9.58
C ASP A 297 39.10 -34.46 10.37
N ILE A 298 39.32 -34.62 11.66
CA ILE A 298 39.73 -33.53 12.52
C ILE A 298 41.26 -33.55 12.57
N ALA A 299 41.88 -32.45 12.18
CA ALA A 299 43.31 -32.26 12.27
C ALA A 299 43.55 -30.88 12.90
N LEU A 300 43.85 -30.88 14.20
CA LEU A 300 44.16 -29.65 14.94
C LEU A 300 45.47 -29.80 15.68
N ASN A 301 46.23 -28.71 15.74
CA ASN A 301 47.37 -28.63 16.63
C ASN A 301 46.92 -27.86 17.88
N LYS A 302 46.65 -28.60 18.97
CA LYS A 302 46.41 -27.97 20.27
C LYS A 302 47.76 -27.55 20.80
N ARG A 303 47.99 -26.24 20.81
CA ARG A 303 49.15 -25.64 21.44
C ARG A 303 48.65 -24.71 22.54
N PHE A 304 48.86 -25.10 23.80
CA PHE A 304 48.92 -24.15 24.90
C PHE A 304 50.10 -23.22 24.63
N VAL A 305 49.84 -22.12 23.93
CA VAL A 305 50.72 -20.96 24.04
C VAL A 305 50.29 -20.28 25.33
N SER A 306 50.81 -20.74 26.46
CA SER A 306 50.93 -19.84 27.60
C SER A 306 52.00 -18.79 27.21
N GLN A 307 51.65 -17.83 26.36
CA GLN A 307 52.32 -16.54 26.44
C GLN A 307 51.86 -15.97 27.76
N GLN A 308 52.52 -16.38 28.85
CA GLN A 308 52.39 -15.74 30.14
C GLN A 308 52.93 -14.33 29.95
N SER A 309 52.06 -13.42 29.53
CA SER A 309 52.38 -12.00 29.50
C SER A 309 52.24 -11.54 30.94
N TYR A 310 53.36 -11.20 31.56
CA TYR A 310 53.36 -10.55 32.87
C TYR A 310 53.33 -9.05 32.63
N ASN A 311 52.50 -8.30 33.36
CA ASN A 311 52.65 -6.85 33.37
C ASN A 311 53.98 -6.49 34.05
N ASP A 312 54.33 -5.20 34.01
CA ASP A 312 55.52 -4.64 34.66
C ASP A 312 55.60 -4.92 36.18
N LYS A 313 54.54 -5.48 36.79
CA LYS A 313 54.46 -5.87 38.21
C LYS A 313 54.49 -7.39 38.43
N GLY A 314 54.73 -8.20 37.40
CA GLY A 314 54.79 -9.66 37.54
C GLY A 314 53.44 -10.36 37.73
N LEU A 315 52.32 -9.71 37.40
CA LEU A 315 50.99 -10.34 37.38
C LEU A 315 50.68 -10.84 35.97
N LEU A 316 50.14 -12.06 35.86
CA LEU A 316 49.67 -12.66 34.60
C LEU A 316 48.54 -11.80 34.00
N VAL A 317 48.67 -11.39 32.74
CA VAL A 317 47.76 -10.45 32.06
C VAL A 317 47.00 -11.10 30.91
N ASP A 318 47.51 -12.14 30.26
CA ASP A 318 46.78 -12.78 29.17
C ASP A 318 47.20 -14.23 28.95
N THR A 319 46.23 -15.13 28.72
CA THR A 319 46.45 -16.49 28.21
C THR A 319 45.67 -16.63 26.91
N SER A 320 46.29 -16.25 25.79
CA SER A 320 45.64 -16.36 24.49
C SER A 320 45.66 -17.80 23.97
N TYR A 321 44.50 -18.46 23.99
CA TYR A 321 44.28 -19.80 23.45
C TYR A 321 44.21 -19.76 21.92
N TYR A 322 45.19 -20.34 21.23
CA TYR A 322 45.12 -20.52 19.78
C TYR A 322 44.45 -21.86 19.46
N ASN A 323 43.37 -21.83 18.65
CA ASN A 323 42.71 -22.99 18.03
C ASN A 323 42.01 -23.99 18.97
N ASN A 324 41.03 -23.52 19.74
CA ASN A 324 40.17 -24.37 20.58
C ASN A 324 38.86 -24.81 19.91
N THR A 325 38.61 -24.50 18.64
CA THR A 325 37.33 -24.78 17.97
C THR A 325 37.52 -25.52 16.66
N ILE A 326 36.72 -26.55 16.44
CA ILE A 326 36.52 -27.15 15.13
C ILE A 326 35.20 -26.61 14.57
N THR A 327 35.18 -26.31 13.28
CA THR A 327 33.95 -25.84 12.63
C THR A 327 33.90 -26.39 11.22
N GLY A 328 32.77 -26.99 10.88
CA GLY A 328 32.47 -27.46 9.54
C GLY A 328 31.13 -26.92 9.06
N ARG A 329 31.11 -26.42 7.83
CA ARG A 329 29.89 -26.15 7.08
C ARG A 329 30.00 -26.77 5.70
N TYR A 330 28.97 -27.51 5.31
CA TYR A 330 28.94 -28.21 4.04
C TYR A 330 27.59 -28.04 3.35
N PHE A 331 27.62 -27.57 2.10
CA PHE A 331 26.42 -27.38 1.30
C PHE A 331 25.93 -28.72 0.75
N LEU A 332 24.68 -29.09 1.08
CA LEU A 332 24.08 -30.37 0.67
C LEU A 332 23.25 -30.26 -0.62
N GLY A 333 22.97 -29.05 -1.11
CA GLY A 333 22.04 -28.84 -2.21
C GLY A 333 20.69 -28.35 -1.72
N ASN A 334 19.63 -28.75 -2.43
CA ASN A 334 18.29 -28.23 -2.17
C ASN A 334 17.40 -29.25 -1.49
N LEU A 335 16.73 -28.78 -0.44
CA LEU A 335 15.60 -29.43 0.18
C LEU A 335 14.34 -29.07 -0.59
N LYS A 336 13.58 -30.07 -1.03
CA LYS A 336 12.29 -29.91 -1.68
C LYS A 336 11.18 -30.55 -0.84
N ILE A 337 10.22 -29.74 -0.44
CA ILE A 337 9.00 -30.15 0.28
C ILE A 337 7.83 -29.96 -0.68
N SER A 338 7.21 -31.04 -1.11
CA SER A 338 6.10 -31.03 -2.08
C SER A 338 4.83 -31.57 -1.43
N GLY A 339 3.67 -31.19 -1.94
CA GLY A 339 2.41 -31.76 -1.43
C GLY A 339 1.92 -31.13 -0.14
N LEU A 340 2.33 -29.90 0.19
CA LEU A 340 1.79 -29.15 1.33
C LEU A 340 0.36 -28.72 1.00
N TYR A 341 -0.61 -29.59 1.25
CA TYR A 341 -2.03 -29.33 1.00
C TYR A 341 -2.62 -28.45 2.10
N LEU A 342 -2.89 -27.19 1.77
CA LEU A 342 -3.42 -26.19 2.70
C LEU A 342 -4.74 -25.63 2.17
N LEU A 343 -5.68 -25.43 3.08
CA LEU A 343 -6.89 -24.65 2.79
C LEU A 343 -6.50 -23.19 2.55
N THR A 344 -7.29 -22.49 1.76
CA THR A 344 -6.97 -21.12 1.38
C THR A 344 -8.21 -20.25 1.47
N SER A 345 -8.05 -19.12 2.15
CA SER A 345 -9.01 -18.04 2.19
C SER A 345 -8.24 -16.73 2.31
N PRO A 346 -8.74 -15.62 1.74
CA PRO A 346 -8.09 -14.33 1.83
C PRO A 346 -7.68 -13.97 3.27
N SER A 347 -6.44 -13.50 3.43
CA SER A 347 -5.82 -13.14 4.72
C SER A 347 -5.43 -14.31 5.64
N TYR A 348 -5.49 -15.57 5.19
CA TYR A 348 -4.89 -16.67 5.95
C TYR A 348 -3.37 -16.51 6.02
N ILE A 349 -2.81 -16.66 7.22
CA ILE A 349 -1.36 -16.68 7.44
C ILE A 349 -0.99 -17.99 8.12
N TYR A 350 -0.11 -18.74 7.45
CA TYR A 350 0.46 -19.98 7.93
C TYR A 350 1.90 -19.75 8.39
N ASP A 351 2.27 -20.37 9.52
CA ASP A 351 3.65 -20.46 9.96
C ASP A 351 4.17 -21.85 9.61
N ILE A 352 5.20 -21.93 8.78
CA ILE A 352 5.82 -23.19 8.38
C ILE A 352 7.12 -23.34 9.16
N LYS A 353 7.18 -24.38 9.98
CA LYS A 353 8.33 -24.75 10.80
C LYS A 353 8.97 -26.02 10.26
N LEU A 354 10.29 -26.09 10.41
CA LEU A 354 11.07 -27.28 10.08
C LEU A 354 11.75 -27.81 11.34
N ASN A 355 11.98 -29.11 11.37
CA ASN A 355 12.81 -29.80 12.35
C ASN A 355 13.70 -30.81 11.63
N PHE A 356 14.97 -30.87 12.03
CA PHE A 356 15.97 -31.75 11.46
C PHE A 356 16.50 -32.68 12.54
N PHE A 357 16.52 -33.97 12.26
CA PHE A 357 17.14 -34.99 13.09
C PHE A 357 18.46 -35.36 12.45
N MET A 358 19.54 -35.15 13.18
CA MET A 358 20.90 -35.40 12.71
C MET A 358 21.34 -36.77 13.21
N ASN A 359 21.97 -37.56 12.33
CA ASN A 359 22.70 -38.74 12.74
C ASN A 359 24.20 -38.43 12.73
N ILE A 360 24.83 -38.68 13.87
CA ILE A 360 26.16 -38.22 14.22
C ILE A 360 27.00 -39.44 14.59
N ASN A 361 27.98 -39.74 13.76
CA ASN A 361 28.93 -40.81 14.02
C ASN A 361 30.32 -40.20 14.20
N MET A 362 30.84 -40.24 15.42
CA MET A 362 32.14 -39.66 15.75
C MET A 362 33.15 -40.73 16.09
N ASN A 363 34.43 -40.41 15.87
CA ASN A 363 35.51 -41.22 16.40
C ASN A 363 35.34 -41.44 17.92
N ALA A 364 35.69 -42.61 18.43
CA ALA A 364 35.52 -42.97 19.85
C ALA A 364 36.21 -41.98 20.81
N LEU A 365 37.30 -41.34 20.38
CA LEU A 365 38.03 -40.33 21.17
C LEU A 365 37.47 -38.90 21.01
N PHE A 366 36.42 -38.70 20.21
CA PHE A 366 35.86 -37.37 20.00
C PHE A 366 35.35 -36.76 21.31
N TYR A 367 34.55 -37.51 22.06
CA TYR A 367 33.91 -36.99 23.28
C TYR A 367 34.89 -36.81 24.46
N SER A 368 36.07 -37.45 24.43
CA SER A 368 37.12 -37.14 25.39
C SER A 368 37.84 -35.84 25.03
N TYR A 369 37.89 -35.48 23.74
CA TYR A 369 38.62 -34.31 23.25
C TYR A 369 37.76 -33.06 23.02
N PHE A 370 36.45 -33.20 22.90
CA PHE A 370 35.56 -32.10 22.55
C PHE A 370 34.34 -32.03 23.47
N SER A 371 33.87 -30.80 23.68
CA SER A 371 32.63 -30.46 24.37
C SER A 371 31.88 -29.36 23.62
N ASN A 372 30.67 -29.03 24.09
CA ASN A 372 29.82 -27.98 23.52
C ASN A 372 29.55 -28.18 22.02
N MET A 373 29.41 -29.43 21.59
CA MET A 373 29.10 -29.74 20.21
C MET A 373 27.73 -29.18 19.85
N THR A 374 27.69 -28.36 18.81
CA THR A 374 26.46 -27.87 18.20
C THR A 374 26.42 -28.41 16.78
N VAL A 375 25.31 -29.01 16.40
CA VAL A 375 25.08 -29.56 15.05
C VAL A 375 23.68 -29.17 14.58
N GLY A 376 23.55 -28.96 13.28
CA GLY A 376 22.28 -28.57 12.70
C GLY A 376 22.38 -28.24 11.23
N VAL A 377 21.34 -27.60 10.73
CA VAL A 377 21.18 -27.25 9.32
C VAL A 377 20.92 -25.76 9.20
N TYR A 378 21.64 -25.09 8.30
CA TYR A 378 21.24 -23.79 7.80
C TYR A 378 20.33 -23.97 6.59
N CYS A 379 19.16 -23.33 6.61
CA CYS A 379 18.23 -23.30 5.49
C CYS A 379 18.21 -21.93 4.83
N ASN A 380 17.84 -21.93 3.55
CA ASN A 380 17.85 -20.75 2.68
C ASN A 380 19.24 -20.10 2.67
N VAL A 381 20.25 -20.93 2.43
CA VAL A 381 21.66 -20.54 2.41
C VAL A 381 21.90 -19.48 1.35
N SER A 382 22.52 -18.36 1.73
CA SER A 382 22.88 -17.27 0.82
C SER A 382 24.18 -17.55 0.06
N SER A 383 24.44 -16.80 -1.01
CA SER A 383 25.69 -16.91 -1.80
C SER A 383 26.94 -16.66 -0.97
N ASP A 384 26.86 -15.80 0.05
CA ASP A 384 27.99 -15.47 0.92
C ASP A 384 28.33 -16.63 1.87
N TYR A 385 27.37 -17.52 2.10
CA TYR A 385 27.48 -18.70 2.96
C TYR A 385 27.72 -19.99 2.15
N TYR A 386 27.85 -19.88 0.83
CA TYR A 386 28.04 -20.99 -0.09
C TYR A 386 29.41 -21.66 0.04
N SER A 387 30.43 -20.92 0.51
CA SER A 387 31.77 -21.47 0.66
C SER A 387 31.81 -22.49 1.80
N THR A 388 32.32 -23.68 1.51
CA THR A 388 32.65 -24.70 2.49
C THR A 388 33.57 -24.10 3.55
N VAL A 389 33.07 -23.94 4.78
CA VAL A 389 33.88 -23.46 5.91
C VAL A 389 34.44 -24.68 6.62
N ALA A 390 35.74 -24.89 6.53
CA ALA A 390 36.46 -25.93 7.24
C ALA A 390 37.54 -25.27 8.09
N LYS A 391 37.35 -25.29 9.41
CA LYS A 391 38.34 -24.84 10.39
C LYS A 391 38.77 -26.03 11.23
N ASN A 392 40.07 -26.34 11.20
CA ASN A 392 40.69 -27.44 11.93
C ASN A 392 40.10 -28.83 11.58
N ILE A 393 39.49 -28.94 10.39
CA ILE A 393 38.95 -30.17 9.82
C ILE A 393 39.32 -30.26 8.35
N THR A 394 39.35 -31.47 7.82
CA THR A 394 39.44 -31.76 6.38
C THR A 394 38.19 -32.52 5.98
N LEU A 395 37.38 -31.93 5.11
CA LEU A 395 36.19 -32.59 4.56
C LEU A 395 36.64 -33.57 3.48
N ARG A 396 36.11 -34.78 3.51
CA ARG A 396 36.43 -35.83 2.53
C ARG A 396 35.51 -35.77 1.32
N ASN A 397 34.30 -35.25 1.49
CA ASN A 397 33.36 -35.08 0.40
C ASN A 397 33.69 -33.78 -0.33
N ASN A 398 33.79 -33.84 -1.67
CA ASN A 398 34.18 -32.71 -2.50
C ASN A 398 33.19 -32.51 -3.66
N THR A 399 31.89 -32.66 -3.38
CA THR A 399 30.86 -32.42 -4.40
C THR A 399 30.55 -30.93 -4.48
N THR A 400 30.97 -30.31 -5.58
CA THR A 400 30.62 -28.92 -5.92
C THR A 400 29.24 -28.88 -6.54
N TYR A 401 28.26 -28.36 -5.82
CA TYR A 401 26.92 -28.17 -6.36
C TYR A 401 26.79 -26.80 -7.03
N GLN A 402 25.58 -26.45 -7.44
CA GLN A 402 25.23 -25.08 -7.81
C GLN A 402 24.20 -24.58 -6.80
N LEU A 403 24.44 -23.40 -6.22
CA LEU A 403 23.45 -22.76 -5.36
C LEU A 403 22.20 -22.46 -6.18
N GLN A 404 21.04 -22.94 -5.73
CA GLN A 404 19.76 -22.50 -6.28
C GLN A 404 19.07 -21.61 -5.25
N SER A 405 18.38 -20.58 -5.74
CA SER A 405 17.61 -19.68 -4.87
C SER A 405 16.41 -20.40 -4.27
N PHE A 406 15.93 -19.89 -3.14
CA PHE A 406 14.62 -20.23 -2.62
C PHE A 406 13.54 -20.10 -3.70
N ALA A 407 12.66 -21.08 -3.78
CA ALA A 407 11.51 -21.07 -4.67
C ALA A 407 10.26 -21.58 -3.96
N PHE A 408 9.12 -20.94 -4.27
CA PHE A 408 7.82 -21.30 -3.75
C PHE A 408 6.79 -21.32 -4.88
N SER A 409 6.00 -22.38 -4.96
CA SER A 409 4.93 -22.51 -5.94
C SER A 409 3.72 -23.23 -5.37
N GLY A 410 2.57 -23.07 -6.01
CA GLY A 410 1.32 -23.74 -5.65
C GLY A 410 0.52 -24.09 -6.91
N SER A 411 -0.15 -25.24 -6.89
CA SER A 411 -0.99 -25.74 -8.00
C SER A 411 -2.39 -26.13 -7.55
#